data_AF-A0A1Y2W069-F1
#
_entry.id   AF-A0A1Y2W069-F1
#
_cell.length_a   1.000
_cell.length_b   1.000
_cell.length_c   1.000
_cell.angle_alpha   90.00
_cell.angle_beta   90.00
_cell.angle_gamma   90.00
#
_symmetry.space_group_name_H-M   'P 1'
#
loop_
_entity.id
_entity.type
_entity.pdbx_description
1 polymer ?
#
loop_
_entity_poly.entity_id
_entity_poly.type
_entity_poly.pdbx_seq_one_letter_code
_entity_poly.pdbx_strand_id
1 'polypeptide(L)'
;MKSVDLPSSFSISDASDADAALRVAQQLEDYVSDVEVGEIMPDEVEDMITQALDWQPSAVSDLRSAKSDHEADGDISSVLEDAIDTLVPLEREMTQLLRENENLKEQRDRRERLGQ
;
A
#
# COMPACT_ATOMS: atom_id res chain seq x y z
N MET A 1 15.29 -0.38 3.37
CA MET A 1 14.01 -1.04 3.04
C MET A 1 14.13 -1.72 1.68
N LYS A 2 13.42 -2.83 1.47
CA LYS A 2 13.26 -3.42 0.13
C LYS A 2 12.13 -2.69 -0.59
N SER A 3 12.25 -2.45 -1.89
CA SER A 3 11.17 -1.93 -2.71
C SER A 3 10.04 -2.96 -2.84
N VAL A 4 8.79 -2.51 -2.83
CA VAL A 4 7.63 -3.33 -3.17
C VAL A 4 7.44 -3.26 -4.69
N ASP A 5 7.26 -4.41 -5.34
CA ASP A 5 6.95 -4.46 -6.76
C ASP A 5 5.44 -4.41 -6.94
N LEU A 6 4.92 -3.24 -7.35
CA LEU A 6 3.49 -3.01 -7.53
C LEU A 6 3.10 -3.35 -8.98
N PRO A 7 2.30 -4.40 -9.21
CA PRO A 7 1.87 -4.77 -10.55
C PRO A 7 0.91 -3.71 -11.11
N SER A 8 0.94 -3.46 -12.42
CA SER A 8 0.02 -2.50 -13.05
C SER A 8 -1.46 -2.89 -12.95
N SER A 9 -1.74 -4.18 -12.76
CA SER A 9 -3.09 -4.76 -12.65
C SER A 9 -3.01 -6.18 -12.09
N PHE A 10 -4.08 -6.67 -11.47
CA PHE A 10 -4.21 -8.08 -11.12
C PHE A 10 -4.94 -8.85 -12.22
N SER A 11 -4.35 -9.97 -12.67
CA SER A 11 -4.99 -10.90 -13.60
C SER A 11 -5.12 -12.25 -12.91
N ILE A 12 -6.33 -12.57 -12.43
CA ILE A 12 -6.59 -13.75 -11.62
C ILE A 12 -7.29 -14.81 -12.45
N SER A 13 -6.55 -15.85 -12.83
CA SER A 13 -7.08 -16.99 -13.58
C SER A 13 -7.20 -18.25 -12.72
N ASP A 14 -6.36 -18.37 -11.69
CA ASP A 14 -6.33 -19.50 -10.78
C ASP A 14 -5.92 -19.11 -9.34
N ALA A 15 -5.86 -20.11 -8.46
CA ALA A 15 -5.47 -19.94 -7.06
C ALA A 15 -4.03 -19.44 -6.87
N SER A 16 -3.11 -19.75 -7.80
CA SER A 16 -1.73 -19.26 -7.73
C SER A 16 -1.66 -17.76 -7.99
N ASP A 17 -2.49 -17.25 -8.90
CA ASP A 17 -2.61 -15.81 -9.16
C ASP A 17 -3.22 -15.09 -7.95
N ALA A 18 -4.24 -15.68 -7.32
CA ALA A 18 -4.84 -15.14 -6.09
C ALA A 18 -3.82 -15.08 -4.95
N ASP A 19 -3.04 -16.15 -4.75
CA ASP A 19 -1.93 -16.17 -3.79
C ASP A 19 -0.86 -15.12 -4.09
N ALA A 20 -0.56 -14.89 -5.37
CA ALA A 20 0.38 -13.85 -5.77
C ALA A 20 -0.14 -12.46 -5.41
N ALA A 21 -1.43 -12.19 -5.60
CA ALA A 21 -2.05 -10.94 -5.20
C ALA A 21 -2.01 -10.72 -3.68
N LEU A 22 -2.33 -11.75 -2.89
CA LEU A 22 -2.23 -11.69 -1.43
C LEU A 22 -0.79 -11.40 -0.98
N ARG A 23 0.21 -12.02 -1.60
CA ARG A 23 1.62 -11.74 -1.29
C ARG A 23 2.01 -10.29 -1.57
N VAL A 24 1.54 -9.69 -2.66
CA VAL A 24 1.79 -8.27 -2.95
C VAL A 24 1.15 -7.39 -1.87
N ALA A 25 -0.08 -7.69 -1.47
CA ALA A 25 -0.77 -6.97 -0.40
C ALA A 25 0.00 -7.04 0.93
N GLN A 26 0.43 -8.24 1.33
CA GLN A 26 1.23 -8.46 2.54
C GLN A 26 2.61 -7.78 2.48
N GLN A 27 3.27 -7.80 1.32
CA GLN A 27 4.53 -7.09 1.15
C GLN A 27 4.37 -5.58 1.31
N LEU A 28 3.25 -5.02 0.83
CA LEU A 28 2.95 -3.61 1.04
C LEU A 28 2.62 -3.32 2.51
N GLU A 29 1.84 -4.17 3.17
CA GLU A 29 1.55 -4.05 4.61
C GLU A 29 2.83 -4.07 5.45
N ASP A 30 3.72 -5.03 5.20
CA ASP A 30 5.03 -5.13 5.86
C ASP A 30 5.86 -3.86 5.60
N TYR A 31 5.88 -3.37 4.35
CA TYR A 31 6.62 -2.15 3.99
C TYR A 31 6.08 -0.92 4.72
N VAL A 32 4.76 -0.72 4.76
CA VAL A 32 4.10 0.40 5.43
C VAL A 32 4.35 0.33 6.94
N SER A 33 4.30 -0.86 7.53
CA SER A 33 4.55 -1.08 8.96
C SER A 33 5.99 -0.80 9.37
N ASP A 34 6.96 -1.02 8.46
CA ASP A 34 8.38 -0.75 8.69
C ASP A 34 8.74 0.74 8.61
N VAL A 35 7.82 1.62 8.18
CA VAL A 35 8.08 3.07 8.10
C VAL A 35 8.25 3.66 9.51
N GLU A 36 9.41 4.25 9.77
CA GLU A 36 9.69 4.89 11.06
C GLU A 36 8.86 6.16 11.25
N VAL A 37 8.09 6.19 12.35
CA VAL A 37 7.21 7.31 12.71
C VAL A 37 7.96 8.30 13.60
N GLY A 38 7.75 9.60 13.35
CA GLY A 38 8.31 10.69 14.16
C GLY A 38 9.62 11.28 13.63
N GLU A 39 10.17 10.71 12.54
CA GLU A 39 11.29 11.26 11.80
C GLU A 39 10.87 11.63 10.37
N ILE A 40 11.65 12.52 9.72
CA ILE A 40 11.40 12.86 8.30
C ILE A 40 11.73 11.63 7.46
N MET A 41 10.73 11.18 6.73
CA MET A 41 10.83 10.03 5.83
C MET A 41 11.86 10.30 4.72
N PRO A 42 12.69 9.32 4.34
CA PRO A 42 13.53 9.43 3.15
C PRO A 42 12.69 9.59 1.87
N ASP A 43 13.15 10.39 0.91
CA ASP A 43 12.42 10.67 -0.33
C ASP A 43 12.01 9.39 -1.09
N GLU A 44 12.88 8.37 -1.13
CA GLU A 44 12.58 7.08 -1.78
C GLU A 44 11.40 6.34 -1.12
N VAL A 45 11.24 6.48 0.19
CA VAL A 45 10.13 5.84 0.93
C VAL A 45 8.85 6.63 0.70
N GLU A 46 8.93 7.96 0.69
CA GLU A 46 7.77 8.83 0.40
C GLU A 46 7.25 8.64 -1.02
N ASP A 47 8.15 8.51 -1.99
CA ASP A 47 7.82 8.21 -3.38
C ASP A 47 7.13 6.84 -3.52
N MET A 48 7.60 5.83 -2.78
CA MET A 48 7.00 4.49 -2.78
C MET A 48 5.61 4.49 -2.14
N ILE A 49 5.44 5.17 -0.99
CA ILE A 49 4.15 5.30 -0.31
C ILE A 49 3.15 6.08 -1.18
N THR A 50 3.60 7.13 -1.85
CA THR A 50 2.77 7.92 -2.78
C THR A 50 2.32 7.06 -3.98
N GLN A 51 3.25 6.32 -4.60
CA GLN A 51 2.92 5.39 -5.69
C GLN A 51 1.95 4.29 -5.24
N ALA A 52 2.15 3.73 -4.05
CA ALA A 52 1.25 2.72 -3.48
C ALA A 52 -0.15 3.28 -3.22
N LEU A 53 -0.25 4.53 -2.74
CA LEU A 53 -1.52 5.21 -2.52
C LEU A 53 -2.28 5.47 -3.83
N ASP A 54 -1.56 5.83 -4.90
CA ASP A 54 -2.16 6.00 -6.23
C ASP A 54 -2.59 4.67 -6.86
N TRP A 55 -1.84 3.59 -6.59
CA TRP A 55 -2.08 2.24 -7.11
C TRP A 55 -3.24 1.51 -6.43
N GLN A 56 -3.39 1.68 -5.11
CA GLN A 56 -4.29 0.88 -4.27
C GLN A 56 -5.76 0.88 -4.75
N PRO A 57 -6.36 2.02 -5.19
CA PRO A 57 -7.75 2.02 -5.61
C PRO A 57 -8.01 1.13 -6.84
N SER A 58 -7.12 1.18 -7.82
CA SER A 58 -7.17 0.29 -8.99
C SER A 58 -6.97 -1.18 -8.60
N ALA A 59 -6.01 -1.45 -7.72
CA ALA A 59 -5.72 -2.79 -7.24
C ALA A 59 -6.93 -3.43 -6.53
N VAL A 60 -7.56 -2.70 -5.60
CA VAL A 60 -8.77 -3.15 -4.90
C VAL A 60 -9.94 -3.35 -5.88
N SER A 61 -10.08 -2.48 -6.88
CA SER A 61 -11.10 -2.64 -7.93
C SER A 61 -10.89 -3.93 -8.73
N ASP A 62 -9.66 -4.24 -9.13
CA ASP A 62 -9.32 -5.46 -9.85
C ASP A 62 -9.62 -6.70 -9.01
N LEU A 63 -9.21 -6.72 -7.73
CA LEU A 63 -9.45 -7.84 -6.82
C LEU A 63 -10.93 -8.09 -6.57
N ARG A 64 -11.73 -7.02 -6.39
CA ARG A 64 -13.19 -7.15 -6.23
C ARG A 64 -13.85 -7.71 -7.49
N SER A 65 -13.38 -7.29 -8.65
CA SER A 65 -13.87 -7.80 -9.94
C SER A 65 -13.54 -9.27 -10.10
N ALA A 66 -12.27 -9.65 -9.86
CA ALA A 66 -11.83 -11.03 -9.87
C ALA A 66 -12.59 -11.91 -8.86
N LYS A 67 -12.84 -11.41 -7.64
CA LYS A 67 -13.62 -12.13 -6.63
C LYS A 67 -15.05 -12.39 -7.10
N SER A 68 -15.66 -11.44 -7.80
CA SER A 68 -16.98 -11.63 -8.39
C SER A 68 -16.96 -12.66 -9.53
N ASP A 69 -15.92 -12.68 -10.36
CA ASP A 69 -15.77 -13.65 -11.45
C ASP A 69 -15.55 -15.09 -10.93
N HIS A 70 -14.94 -15.21 -9.76
CA HIS A 70 -14.63 -16.49 -9.10
C HIS A 70 -15.52 -16.78 -7.88
N GLU A 71 -16.72 -16.19 -7.78
CA GLU A 71 -17.60 -16.35 -6.60
C GLU A 71 -17.93 -17.82 -6.27
N ALA A 72 -18.00 -18.67 -7.28
CA ALA A 72 -18.26 -20.11 -7.13
C ALA A 72 -17.04 -20.93 -6.68
N ASP A 73 -15.83 -20.39 -6.82
CA ASP A 73 -14.59 -20.99 -6.34
C ASP A 73 -14.26 -20.41 -4.96
N GLY A 74 -14.70 -21.12 -3.91
CA GLY A 74 -14.58 -20.66 -2.53
C GLY A 74 -13.14 -20.43 -2.08
N ASP A 75 -12.18 -21.18 -2.63
CA ASP A 75 -10.78 -21.06 -2.26
C ASP A 75 -10.18 -19.77 -2.86
N ILE A 76 -10.39 -19.53 -4.15
CA ILE A 76 -9.96 -18.29 -4.82
C ILE A 76 -10.64 -17.07 -4.21
N SER A 77 -11.96 -17.13 -4.01
CA SER A 77 -12.74 -16.03 -3.45
C SER A 77 -12.30 -15.65 -2.04
N SER A 78 -11.94 -16.64 -1.20
CA SER A 78 -11.41 -16.40 0.15
C SER A 78 -10.05 -15.69 0.11
N VAL A 79 -9.12 -16.13 -0.73
CA VAL A 79 -7.78 -15.52 -0.84
C VAL A 79 -7.88 -14.08 -1.36
N LEU A 80 -8.77 -13.82 -2.31
CA LEU A 80 -9.01 -12.47 -2.82
C LEU A 80 -9.64 -11.56 -1.76
N GLU A 81 -10.53 -12.08 -0.90
CA GLU A 81 -11.04 -11.32 0.23
C GLU A 81 -9.92 -10.94 1.21
N ASP A 82 -9.07 -11.90 1.58
CA ASP A 82 -7.93 -11.64 2.48
C ASP A 82 -7.00 -10.56 1.90
N ALA A 83 -6.76 -10.59 0.57
CA ALA A 83 -5.96 -9.57 -0.10
C ALA A 83 -6.63 -8.17 -0.06
N ILE A 84 -7.94 -8.10 -0.27
CA ILE A 84 -8.72 -6.85 -0.17
C ILE A 84 -8.69 -6.31 1.26
N ASP A 85 -8.94 -7.18 2.24
CA ASP A 85 -8.96 -6.83 3.67
C ASP A 85 -7.59 -6.37 4.16
N THR A 86 -6.50 -6.86 3.55
CA THR A 86 -5.14 -6.37 3.78
C THR A 86 -4.92 -4.99 3.16
N LEU A 87 -5.35 -4.75 1.91
CA LEU A 87 -5.07 -3.50 1.19
C LEU A 87 -5.93 -2.31 1.61
N VAL A 88 -7.19 -2.53 1.99
CA VAL A 88 -8.13 -1.44 2.29
C VAL A 88 -7.68 -0.57 3.47
N PRO A 89 -7.21 -1.13 4.61
CA PRO A 89 -6.72 -0.32 5.72
C PRO A 89 -5.51 0.55 5.36
N LEU A 90 -4.63 0.06 4.46
CA LEU A 90 -3.36 0.72 4.14
C LEU A 90 -3.54 2.11 3.51
N GLU A 91 -4.63 2.37 2.78
CA GLU A 91 -4.93 3.71 2.24
C GLU A 91 -4.88 4.77 3.35
N ARG A 92 -5.53 4.47 4.47
CA ARG A 92 -5.62 5.37 5.61
C ARG A 92 -4.28 5.53 6.32
N GLU A 93 -3.50 4.46 6.41
CA GLU A 93 -2.19 4.46 7.07
C GLU A 93 -1.16 5.22 6.25
N MET A 94 -1.03 4.91 4.97
CA MET A 94 -0.16 5.63 4.02
C MET A 94 -0.48 7.12 3.99
N THR A 95 -1.76 7.50 3.96
CA THR A 95 -2.19 8.91 4.01
C THR A 95 -1.74 9.60 5.31
N GLN A 96 -1.76 8.89 6.44
CA GLN A 96 -1.30 9.46 7.72
C GLN A 96 0.21 9.64 7.72
N LEU A 97 0.97 8.65 7.28
CA LEU A 97 2.44 8.72 7.18
C LEU A 97 2.90 9.90 6.33
N LEU A 98 2.29 10.12 5.16
CA LEU A 98 2.63 11.25 4.29
C LEU A 98 2.33 12.60 4.96
N ARG A 99 1.19 12.74 5.63
CA ARG A 99 0.83 13.98 6.35
C ARG A 99 1.75 14.24 7.53
N GLU A 100 2.12 13.21 8.29
CA GLU A 100 3.06 13.35 9.40
C GLU A 100 4.45 13.76 8.91
N ASN A 101 4.92 13.15 7.81
CA ASN A 101 6.17 13.53 7.17
C ASN A 101 6.17 14.99 6.70
N GLU A 102 5.10 15.44 6.03
CA GLU A 102 4.94 16.84 5.61
C GLU A 102 5.01 17.80 6.81
N ASN A 103 4.29 17.48 7.89
CA ASN A 103 4.33 18.27 9.13
C ASN A 103 5.74 18.33 9.75
N LEU A 104 6.52 17.25 9.69
CA LEU A 104 7.89 17.20 10.21
C LEU A 104 8.84 18.04 9.33
N LYS A 105 8.70 17.97 8.01
CA LYS A 105 9.44 18.81 7.06
C LYS A 105 9.16 20.30 7.29
N GLU A 106 7.89 20.69 7.41
CA GLU A 106 7.50 22.08 7.69
C GLU A 106 8.07 22.59 9.02
N GLN A 107 8.08 21.75 10.06
CA GLN A 107 8.65 22.10 11.36
C GLN A 107 10.17 22.32 11.29
N ARG A 108 10.89 21.48 10.55
CA ARG A 108 12.34 21.66 10.33
C ARG A 108 12.61 22.97 9.59
N ASP A 109 11.93 23.21 8.49
CA ASP A 109 12.09 24.41 7.67
C ASP A 109 11.77 25.69 8.46
N ARG A 110 10.76 25.65 9.33
CA ARG A 110 10.44 26.76 10.22
C ARG A 110 11.55 27.06 11.23
N ARG A 111 12.19 26.04 11.79
CA ARG A 111 13.32 26.20 12.73
C ARG A 111 14.54 26.79 12.02
N GLU A 112 14.84 26.33 10.81
CA GLU A 112 15.94 26.85 10.01
C GLU A 112 15.77 28.35 9.67
N ARG A 113 14.54 28.79 9.37
CA ARG A 113 14.22 30.20 9.09
C ARG A 113 14.25 31.11 10.32
N LEU A 114 14.06 30.57 11.53
CA LEU A 114 14.07 31.35 12.79
C LEU A 114 15.46 31.36 13.47
N GLY A 115 16.34 30.45 13.06
CA GLY A 115 17.75 30.40 13.51
C GLY A 115 18.72 31.20 12.62
N GLN A 116 18.23 31.80 11.53
CA GLN A 116 18.92 32.77 10.67
C GLN A 116 18.41 34.19 10.96
#